data_AF-A0A537SJV3-F1
#
_entry.id   AF-A0A537SJV3-F1
#
_cell.length_a   1.000
_cell.length_b   1.000
_cell.length_c   1.000
_cell.angle_alpha   90.00
_cell.angle_beta   90.00
_cell.angle_gamma   90.00
#
_symmetry.space_group_name_H-M   'P 1'
#
loop_
_entity.id
_entity.type
_entity.pdbx_description
1 polymer ?
#
loop_
_entity_poly.entity_id
_entity_poly.type
_entity_poly.pdbx_seq_one_letter_code
_entity_poly.pdbx_strand_id
1 'polypeptide(L)'
;MIVTVEWMKDGAEGDIIASRLERVEIGIDVDGDPISSCVVEAIDTPAPTTRKAKLSRNHETMLAILRAAPSGLTTEEWNEQARAAGLGCRRRADLTDWKLALREKGVVREYADRWTLAT
;
A
#
# COMPACT_ATOMS: atom_id res chain seq x y z
N MET A 1 -2.59 -18.97 9.15
CA MET A 1 -1.48 -18.32 9.86
C MET A 1 -0.56 -17.69 8.84
N ILE A 2 -0.02 -16.50 9.12
CA ILE A 2 0.92 -15.81 8.24
C ILE A 2 2.18 -15.55 9.07
N VAL A 3 3.34 -15.93 8.54
CA VAL A 3 4.63 -15.68 9.18
C VAL A 3 5.57 -14.99 8.20
N THR A 4 6.43 -14.12 8.74
CA THR A 4 7.51 -13.46 7.99
C THR A 4 8.80 -14.23 8.20
N VAL A 5 9.51 -14.52 7.13
CA VAL A 5 10.81 -15.20 7.17
C VAL A 5 11.90 -14.21 7.57
N GLU A 6 12.54 -14.43 8.72
CA GLU A 6 13.70 -13.65 9.15
C GLU A 6 15.02 -14.16 8.54
N TRP A 7 15.14 -15.47 8.30
CA TRP A 7 16.30 -16.05 7.63
C TRP A 7 15.91 -17.34 6.88
N MET A 8 16.37 -17.49 5.64
CA MET A 8 16.16 -18.70 4.84
C MET A 8 17.39 -18.99 3.99
N LYS A 9 17.78 -20.27 3.95
CA LYS A 9 18.97 -20.72 3.22
C LYS A 9 18.84 -20.54 1.70
N ASP A 10 17.65 -20.85 1.17
CA ASP A 10 17.39 -20.98 -0.27
C ASP A 10 16.27 -20.03 -0.77
N GLY A 11 15.90 -19.00 0.01
CA GLY A 11 14.81 -18.07 -0.30
C GLY A 11 15.13 -16.63 0.13
N ALA A 12 14.28 -15.67 -0.24
CA ALA A 12 14.52 -14.27 0.09
C ALA A 12 14.16 -13.95 1.55
N GLU A 13 15.01 -13.16 2.21
CA GLU A 13 14.67 -12.60 3.51
C GLU A 13 13.45 -11.69 3.39
N GLY A 14 12.51 -11.79 4.35
CA GLY A 14 11.26 -11.04 4.33
C GLY A 14 10.13 -11.67 3.51
N ASP A 15 10.33 -12.84 2.91
CA ASP A 15 9.26 -13.60 2.27
C ASP A 15 8.14 -13.97 3.25
N ILE A 16 6.91 -14.05 2.73
CA ILE A 16 5.73 -14.42 3.51
C ILE A 16 5.40 -15.88 3.22
N ILE A 17 5.33 -16.69 4.27
CA ILE A 17 4.79 -18.05 4.21
C ILE A 17 3.38 -18.03 4.79
N ALA A 18 2.39 -18.27 3.94
CA ALA A 18 0.99 -18.39 4.34
C ALA A 18 0.58 -19.86 4.36
N SER A 19 0.01 -20.30 5.48
CA SER A 19 -0.49 -21.67 5.63
C SER A 19 -1.79 -21.73 6.43
N ARG A 20 -2.57 -22.77 6.19
CA ARG A 20 -3.72 -23.15 7.04
C ARG A 20 -3.40 -24.46 7.74
N LEU A 21 -3.85 -24.59 8.99
CA LEU A 21 -3.88 -25.88 9.67
C LEU A 21 -5.23 -26.53 9.39
N GLU A 22 -5.20 -27.65 8.69
CA GLU A 22 -6.37 -28.49 8.48
C GLU A 22 -6.31 -29.69 9.42
N ARG A 23 -7.43 -29.97 10.09
CA ARG A 23 -7.55 -31.14 10.96
C ARG A 23 -8.09 -32.31 10.14
N VAL A 24 -7.28 -33.35 9.96
CA VAL A 24 -7.63 -34.57 9.22
C VAL A 24 -7.74 -35.76 10.16
N GLU A 25 -8.71 -36.63 9.93
CA GLU A 25 -8.83 -37.90 10.65
C GLU A 25 -7.85 -38.92 10.06
N ILE A 26 -7.05 -39.57 10.91
CA ILE A 26 -5.99 -40.51 10.50
C ILE A 26 -6.29 -41.95 10.87
N GLY A 27 -7.39 -42.21 11.59
CA GLY A 27 -7.82 -43.54 11.98
C GLY A 27 -8.59 -43.53 13.29
N ILE A 28 -8.83 -44.73 13.80
CA ILE A 28 -9.51 -45.00 15.07
C ILE A 28 -8.49 -45.59 16.05
N ASP A 29 -8.51 -45.18 17.31
CA ASP A 29 -7.65 -45.76 18.35
C ASP A 29 -8.16 -47.12 18.85
N VAL A 30 -7.53 -47.64 19.90
CA VAL A 30 -7.87 -48.94 20.49
C VAL A 30 -9.19 -48.93 21.26
N ASP A 31 -9.67 -47.75 21.66
CA ASP A 31 -10.90 -47.57 22.41
C ASP A 31 -12.11 -47.25 21.49
N GLY A 32 -11.85 -47.09 20.18
CA GLY A 32 -12.88 -46.82 19.18
C GLY A 32 -13.05 -45.33 18.88
N ASP A 33 -12.19 -44.46 19.42
CA ASP A 33 -12.27 -43.01 19.24
C ASP A 33 -11.47 -42.55 18.02
N PRO A 34 -11.98 -41.57 17.24
CA PRO A 34 -11.28 -41.05 16.08
C PRO A 34 -10.04 -40.24 16.47
N ILE A 35 -8.89 -40.63 15.91
CA ILE A 35 -7.64 -39.90 16.04
C ILE A 35 -7.53 -38.90 14.90
N SER A 36 -7.24 -37.65 15.23
CA SER A 36 -7.02 -36.59 14.26
C SER A 36 -5.60 -36.04 14.30
N SER A 37 -5.07 -35.61 13.15
CA SER A 37 -3.80 -34.88 13.02
C SER A 37 -4.02 -33.50 12.39
N CYS A 38 -3.11 -32.56 12.64
CA CYS A 38 -3.11 -31.25 11.99
C CYS A 38 -2.10 -31.26 10.83
N VAL A 39 -2.60 -31.04 9.61
CA VAL A 39 -1.79 -30.90 8.40
C VAL A 39 -1.63 -29.42 8.07
N VAL A 40 -0.40 -29.03 7.73
CA VAL A 40 -0.10 -27.69 7.24
C VAL A 40 -0.34 -27.67 5.73
N GLU A 41 -1.38 -26.99 5.29
CA GLU A 41 -1.64 -26.75 3.88
C GLU A 41 -1.11 -25.38 3.46
N ALA A 42 -0.41 -25.35 2.32
CA ALA A 42 -0.04 -24.09 1.68
C ALA A 42 -1.30 -23.39 1.18
N ILE A 43 -1.39 -22.09 1.43
CA ILE A 43 -2.45 -21.24 0.88
C ILE A 43 -1.81 -20.10 0.10
N ASP A 44 -2.55 -19.53 -0.84
CA ASP A 44 -2.10 -18.32 -1.53
C ASP A 44 -1.77 -17.24 -0.50
N THR A 45 -0.62 -16.60 -0.69
CA THR A 45 -0.24 -15.45 0.12
C THR A 45 -1.23 -14.32 -0.20
N PRO A 46 -1.93 -13.75 0.79
CA PRO A 46 -2.72 -12.56 0.53
C PRO A 46 -1.78 -11.49 0.00
N ALA A 47 -2.16 -10.83 -1.10
CA ALA A 47 -1.37 -9.76 -1.68
C ALA A 47 -0.89 -8.82 -0.57
N PRO A 48 0.40 -8.43 -0.53
CA PRO A 48 0.92 -7.61 0.54
C PRO A 48 0.05 -6.38 0.67
N THR A 49 -0.63 -6.25 1.81
CA THR A 49 -1.38 -5.04 2.10
C THR A 49 -0.32 -3.98 2.36
N THR A 50 0.13 -3.30 1.31
CA THR A 50 0.84 -2.05 1.50
C THR A 50 -0.11 -1.18 2.30
N ARG A 51 0.18 -0.98 3.59
CA ARG A 51 -0.53 0.02 4.37
C ARG A 51 -0.36 1.29 3.58
N LYS A 52 -1.41 1.74 2.89
CA LYS A 52 -1.41 3.00 2.15
C LYS A 52 -1.01 4.06 3.17
N ALA A 53 0.24 4.48 3.11
CA ALA A 53 0.81 5.36 4.11
C ALA A 53 -0.08 6.60 4.21
N LYS A 54 -0.68 6.79 5.39
CA LYS A 54 -1.74 7.77 5.63
C LYS A 54 -1.33 9.11 5.02
N LEU A 55 -2.19 9.64 4.15
CA LEU A 55 -1.92 10.93 3.52
C LEU A 55 -1.94 12.00 4.60
N SER A 56 -1.00 12.94 4.53
CA SER A 56 -1.04 14.11 5.41
C SER A 56 -2.18 15.02 4.96
N ARG A 57 -2.66 15.89 5.85
CA ARG A 57 -3.69 16.88 5.50
C ARG A 57 -3.29 17.74 4.30
N ASN A 58 -2.01 18.06 4.14
CA ASN A 58 -1.51 18.83 3.01
C ASN A 58 -1.56 18.02 1.70
N HIS A 59 -1.22 16.73 1.75
CA HIS A 59 -1.38 15.82 0.63
C HIS A 59 -2.85 15.69 0.21
N GLU A 60 -3.78 15.63 1.17
CA GLU A 60 -5.22 15.61 0.89
C GLU A 60 -5.70 16.89 0.20
N THR A 61 -5.27 18.07 0.66
CA THR A 61 -5.60 19.35 0.01
C THR A 61 -5.03 19.42 -1.41
N MET A 62 -3.78 19.00 -1.61
CA MET A 62 -3.15 18.92 -2.93
C MET A 62 -3.94 18.03 -3.89
N LEU A 63 -4.41 16.87 -3.42
CA LEU A 63 -5.26 15.97 -4.21
C LEU A 63 -6.66 16.55 -4.48
N ALA A 64 -7.25 17.27 -3.51
CA ALA A 64 -8.55 17.92 -3.69
C ALA A 64 -8.51 18.94 -4.84
N ILE A 65 -7.40 19.68 -4.95
CA ILE A 65 -7.18 20.61 -6.07
C ILE A 65 -7.16 19.87 -7.41
N LEU A 66 -6.42 18.76 -7.52
CA LEU A 66 -6.40 17.96 -8.77
C LEU A 66 -7.75 17.29 -9.07
N ARG A 67 -8.52 16.88 -8.06
CA ARG A 67 -9.87 16.35 -8.26
C ARG A 67 -10.82 17.39 -8.87
N ALA A 68 -10.63 18.67 -8.56
CA ALA A 68 -11.39 19.75 -9.15
C ALA A 68 -10.95 20.10 -10.59
N ALA A 69 -9.79 19.61 -11.03
CA ALA A 69 -9.21 19.89 -12.34
C ALA A 69 -8.99 18.59 -13.15
N PRO A 70 -10.04 18.02 -13.77
CA PRO A 70 -9.98 16.71 -14.44
C PRO A 70 -9.04 16.68 -15.66
N SER A 71 -8.78 17.83 -16.29
CA SER A 71 -7.78 17.97 -17.37
C SER A 71 -6.33 17.97 -16.87
N GLY A 72 -6.13 17.94 -15.55
CA GLY A 72 -4.84 18.14 -14.91
C GLY A 72 -4.39 19.60 -14.89
N LEU A 73 -3.40 19.87 -14.05
CA LEU A 73 -2.84 21.21 -13.83
C LEU A 73 -1.35 21.21 -14.17
N THR A 74 -0.86 22.31 -14.73
CA THR A 74 0.60 22.52 -14.80
C THR A 74 1.17 22.68 -13.39
N THR A 75 2.49 22.55 -13.29
CA THR A 75 3.21 22.77 -12.03
C THR A 75 2.92 24.16 -11.43
N GLU A 76 2.78 25.18 -12.27
CA GLU A 76 2.53 26.55 -11.85
C GLU A 76 1.08 26.74 -11.38
N GLU A 77 0.11 26.28 -12.17
CA GLU A 77 -1.33 26.33 -11.83
C GLU A 77 -1.61 25.61 -10.49
N TRP A 78 -1.01 24.44 -10.29
CA TRP A 78 -1.20 23.68 -9.06
C TRP A 78 -0.56 24.37 -7.85
N ASN A 79 0.62 24.96 -8.02
CA ASN A 79 1.28 25.72 -6.95
C ASN A 79 0.49 26.97 -6.56
N GLU A 80 -0.07 27.68 -7.54
CA GLU A 80 -0.90 28.87 -7.29
C GLU A 80 -2.15 28.51 -6.49
N GLN A 81 -2.88 27.47 -6.91
CA GLN A 81 -4.05 26.99 -6.20
C GLN A 81 -3.72 26.46 -4.80
N ALA A 82 -2.57 25.78 -4.63
CA ALA A 82 -2.11 25.34 -3.32
C ALA A 82 -1.83 26.53 -2.39
N ARG A 83 -1.16 27.58 -2.89
CA ARG A 83 -0.92 28.81 -2.12
C ARG A 83 -2.21 29.53 -1.75
N ALA A 84 -3.18 29.58 -2.64
CA ALA A 84 -4.52 30.12 -2.36
C ALA A 84 -5.22 29.33 -1.24
N ALA A 85 -4.95 28.02 -1.14
CA ALA A 85 -5.41 27.16 -0.04
C ALA A 85 -4.53 27.23 1.23
N GLY A 86 -3.55 28.14 1.29
CA GLY A 86 -2.68 28.34 2.45
C GLY A 86 -1.49 27.37 2.55
N LEU A 87 -1.19 26.61 1.49
CA LEU A 87 -0.07 25.67 1.43
C LEU A 87 1.21 26.35 0.89
N GLY A 88 2.38 25.93 1.37
CA GLY A 88 3.68 26.39 0.84
C GLY A 88 4.00 27.88 1.11
N CYS A 89 3.27 28.55 2.01
CA CYS A 89 3.48 29.96 2.35
C CYS A 89 4.75 30.23 3.15
N ARG A 90 5.28 29.22 3.87
CA ARG A 90 6.50 29.36 4.69
C ARG A 90 7.76 28.94 3.92
N ARG A 91 7.70 27.86 3.15
CA ARG A 91 8.80 27.38 2.28
C ARG A 91 8.25 26.93 0.94
N ARG A 92 8.80 27.49 -0.14
CA ARG A 92 8.43 27.10 -1.51
C ARG A 92 8.80 25.64 -1.83
N ALA A 93 9.82 25.10 -1.17
CA ALA A 93 10.25 23.71 -1.34
C ALA A 93 9.17 22.70 -0.90
N ASP A 94 8.33 23.06 0.07
CA ASP A 94 7.29 22.15 0.61
C ASP A 94 6.34 21.64 -0.50
N LEU A 95 6.01 22.48 -1.48
CA LEU A 95 5.15 22.07 -2.60
C LEU A 95 5.83 21.06 -3.52
N THR A 96 7.13 21.24 -3.77
CA THR A 96 7.93 20.29 -4.56
C THR A 96 8.02 18.95 -3.85
N ASP A 97 8.31 18.96 -2.55
CA ASP A 97 8.42 17.75 -1.74
C ASP A 97 7.09 17.00 -1.68
N TRP A 98 5.97 17.70 -1.52
CA TRP A 98 4.65 17.07 -1.53
C TRP A 98 4.27 16.48 -2.88
N LYS A 99 4.63 17.13 -4.00
CA LYS A 99 4.40 16.57 -5.34
C LYS A 99 5.21 15.30 -5.57
N LEU A 100 6.48 15.31 -5.18
CA LEU A 100 7.34 14.13 -5.25
C LEU A 100 6.78 13.00 -4.38
N ALA A 101 6.41 13.28 -3.14
CA ALA A 101 5.84 12.29 -2.23
C ALA A 101 4.51 11.70 -2.74
N LEU A 102 3.65 12.51 -3.35
CA LEU A 102 2.40 12.06 -3.97
C LEU A 102 2.69 11.17 -5.21
N ARG A 103 3.71 11.51 -6.00
CA ARG A 103 4.13 10.72 -7.16
C ARG A 103 4.72 9.37 -6.73
N GLU A 104 5.60 9.36 -5.73
CA GLU A 104 6.19 8.13 -5.17
C GLU A 104 5.13 7.21 -4.56
N LYS A 105 4.08 7.79 -3.97
CA LYS A 105 2.90 7.04 -3.49
C LYS A 105 2.00 6.52 -4.61
N GLY A 106 2.27 6.87 -5.86
CA GLY A 106 1.49 6.45 -7.03
C GLY A 106 0.08 7.02 -7.07
N VAL A 107 -0.18 8.15 -6.39
CA VAL A 107 -1.53 8.77 -6.36
C VAL A 107 -1.69 9.90 -7.37
N VAL A 108 -0.57 10.44 -7.87
CA VAL A 108 -0.55 11.43 -8.96
C VAL A 108 0.49 11.03 -9.99
N ARG A 109 0.30 11.46 -11.23
CA ARG A 109 1.25 11.28 -12.32
C ARG A 109 1.40 12.57 -13.11
N GLU A 110 2.57 12.76 -13.68
CA GLU A 110 2.87 13.85 -14.59
C GLU A 110 2.90 13.32 -16.02
N TYR A 111 2.10 13.92 -16.90
CA TYR A 111 2.04 13.59 -18.32
C TYR A 111 1.88 14.88 -19.12
N ALA A 112 2.71 15.07 -20.15
CA ALA A 112 2.69 16.26 -21.00
C ALA A 112 2.69 17.59 -20.20
N ASP A 113 3.58 17.70 -19.21
CA ASP A 113 3.73 18.86 -18.32
C ASP A 113 2.47 19.19 -17.47
N ARG A 114 1.57 18.22 -17.31
CA ARG A 114 0.39 18.31 -16.46
C ARG A 114 0.35 17.21 -15.43
N TRP A 115 0.00 17.58 -14.21
CA TRP A 115 -0.25 16.70 -13.09
C TRP A 115 -1.71 16.27 -13.09
N THR A 116 -1.93 14.96 -13.02
CA THR A 116 -3.25 14.33 -12.97
C THR A 116 -3.29 13.28 -11.86
N LEU A 117 -4.49 12.89 -11.44
CA LEU A 117 -4.66 11.74 -10.55
C LEU A 117 -4.22 10.47 -11.28
N ALA A 118 -3.45 9.62 -10.61
CA ALA A 118 -3.20 8.27 -11.09
C ALA A 118 -4.49 7.46 -10.87
N THR A 119 -5.09 7.00 -11.97
CA THR A 119 -6.25 6.09 -11.98
C THR A 119 -5.78 4.65 -11.95
#